data_AF-A0A2D5VSR8-F1
#
_entry.id   AF-A0A2D5VSR8-F1
#
_cell.length_a   1.000
_cell.length_b   1.000
_cell.length_c   1.000
_cell.angle_alpha   90.00
_cell.angle_beta   90.00
_cell.angle_gamma   90.00
#
_symmetry.space_group_name_H-M   'P 1'
#
loop_
_entity.id
_entity.type
_entity.pdbx_description
1 polymer ?
#
loop_
_entity_poly.entity_id
_entity_poly.type
_entity_poly.pdbx_seq_one_letter_code
_entity_poly.pdbx_strand_id
1 'polypeptide(L)'
;MSSATLTASAANNAARRGNALGRRLLIISAWLVFAFFLLLPLFVVATEALKQGVGVFVASILEPDAISALKLTLLAVGIAVPLNLVFGVAAAWCVSKYEFRGKSLLVTLIDLPFSVSPVIAGLIYVLLFGAQGYFG
;
A
#
# COMPACT_ATOMS: atom_id res chain seq x y z
N MET A 1 -40.71 -22.60 5.32
CA MET A 1 -40.40 -21.27 4.73
C MET A 1 -41.10 -21.20 3.39
N SER A 2 -42.13 -20.35 3.28
CA SER A 2 -43.13 -20.38 2.19
C SER A 2 -42.54 -19.86 0.87
N SER A 3 -42.87 -20.52 -0.25
CA SER A 3 -42.49 -20.17 -1.63
C SER A 3 -42.74 -18.69 -1.98
N ALA A 4 -43.68 -18.04 -1.28
CA ALA A 4 -43.99 -16.62 -1.38
C ALA A 4 -42.86 -15.68 -0.88
N THR A 5 -42.07 -16.12 0.12
CA THR A 5 -40.94 -15.32 0.64
C THR A 5 -39.73 -15.33 -0.29
N LEU A 6 -39.50 -16.43 -1.01
CA LEU A 6 -38.44 -16.54 -2.02
C LEU A 6 -38.74 -15.68 -3.26
N THR A 7 -39.99 -15.65 -3.69
CA THR A 7 -40.44 -14.84 -4.83
C THR A 7 -40.43 -13.33 -4.54
N ALA A 8 -40.83 -12.92 -3.32
CA ALA A 8 -40.77 -11.52 -2.90
C ALA A 8 -39.32 -10.99 -2.81
N SER A 9 -38.38 -11.80 -2.32
CA SER A 9 -36.95 -11.46 -2.26
C SER A 9 -36.31 -11.35 -3.66
N ALA A 10 -36.67 -12.27 -4.57
CA ALA A 10 -36.20 -12.25 -5.96
C ALA A 10 -36.70 -11.02 -6.73
N ALA A 11 -37.96 -10.62 -6.53
CA ALA A 11 -38.55 -9.43 -7.15
C ALA A 11 -37.89 -8.13 -6.65
N ASN A 12 -37.62 -8.03 -5.34
CA ASN A 12 -36.88 -6.90 -4.77
C ASN A 12 -35.42 -6.82 -5.27
N ASN A 13 -34.77 -7.96 -5.49
CA ASN A 13 -33.43 -8.01 -6.07
C ASN A 13 -33.42 -7.61 -7.56
N ALA A 14 -34.48 -7.95 -8.31
CA ALA A 14 -34.63 -7.52 -9.70
C ALA A 14 -34.91 -6.01 -9.81
N ALA A 15 -35.69 -5.43 -8.90
CA ALA A 15 -35.96 -3.99 -8.83
C ALA A 15 -34.74 -3.17 -8.35
N ARG A 16 -33.90 -3.72 -7.46
CA ARG A 16 -32.60 -3.14 -7.07
C ARG A 16 -31.51 -3.27 -8.13
N ARG A 17 -31.76 -4.05 -9.18
CA ARG A 17 -30.89 -4.19 -10.34
C ARG A 17 -31.04 -2.93 -11.19
N GLY A 18 -30.52 -1.80 -10.68
CA GLY A 18 -30.46 -0.53 -11.38
C GLY A 18 -29.89 -0.71 -12.79
N ASN A 19 -30.26 0.21 -13.68
CA ASN A 19 -30.08 0.07 -15.13
C ASN A 19 -28.70 -0.52 -15.49
N ALA A 20 -28.67 -1.70 -16.13
CA ALA A 20 -27.44 -2.47 -16.34
C ALA A 20 -26.39 -1.68 -17.14
N LEU A 21 -26.86 -0.79 -18.01
CA LEU A 21 -26.07 0.20 -18.73
C LEU A 21 -25.41 1.23 -17.81
N GLY A 22 -26.16 1.79 -16.85
CA GLY A 22 -25.63 2.76 -15.89
C GLY A 22 -24.51 2.16 -15.03
N ARG A 23 -24.69 0.93 -14.55
CA ARG A 23 -23.64 0.21 -13.82
C ARG A 23 -22.40 -0.03 -14.68
N ARG A 24 -22.57 -0.46 -15.94
CA ARG A 24 -21.45 -0.67 -16.88
C ARG A 24 -20.72 0.63 -17.19
N LEU A 25 -21.46 1.72 -17.42
CA LEU A 25 -20.89 3.05 -17.65
C LEU A 25 -20.04 3.52 -16.46
N LEU A 26 -20.55 3.39 -15.22
CA LEU A 26 -19.79 3.76 -14.02
C LEU A 26 -18.51 2.93 -13.84
N ILE A 27 -18.57 1.63 -14.13
CA ILE A 27 -17.40 0.75 -14.07
C ILE A 27 -16.39 1.15 -15.15
N ILE A 28 -16.83 1.35 -16.39
CA ILE A 28 -15.96 1.76 -17.50
C ILE A 28 -15.34 3.12 -17.22
N SER A 29 -16.11 4.09 -16.72
CA SER A 29 -15.57 5.40 -16.37
C SER A 29 -14.56 5.32 -15.24
N ALA A 30 -14.80 4.50 -14.21
CA ALA A 30 -13.85 4.29 -13.12
C ALA A 30 -12.53 3.69 -13.63
N TRP A 31 -12.60 2.68 -14.50
CA TRP A 31 -11.43 2.09 -15.13
C TRP A 31 -10.70 3.08 -16.05
N LEU A 32 -11.43 3.90 -16.79
CA LEU A 32 -10.86 4.91 -17.68
C LEU A 32 -10.10 5.97 -16.89
N VAL A 33 -10.70 6.49 -15.81
CA VAL A 33 -10.04 7.44 -14.90
C VAL A 33 -8.82 6.79 -14.24
N PHE A 34 -8.94 5.57 -13.73
CA PHE A 34 -7.81 4.83 -13.15
C PHE A 34 -6.67 4.64 -14.15
N ALA A 35 -6.98 4.16 -15.36
CA ALA A 35 -6.00 3.96 -16.43
C ALA A 35 -5.32 5.28 -16.79
N PHE A 36 -6.08 6.35 -16.92
CA PHE A 36 -5.54 7.66 -17.28
C PHE A 36 -4.63 8.22 -16.18
N PHE A 37 -5.01 8.14 -14.90
CA PHE A 37 -4.22 8.71 -13.81
C PHE A 37 -3.02 7.85 -13.40
N LEU A 38 -3.10 6.52 -13.55
CA LEU A 38 -2.05 5.61 -13.10
C LEU A 38 -1.19 5.08 -14.25
N LEU A 39 -1.79 4.63 -15.35
CA LEU A 39 -1.04 4.03 -16.45
C LEU A 39 -0.36 5.08 -17.33
N LEU A 40 -0.96 6.26 -17.53
CA LEU A 40 -0.34 7.29 -18.37
C LEU A 40 0.99 7.79 -17.78
N PRO A 41 1.08 8.21 -16.49
CA PRO A 41 2.36 8.61 -15.92
C PRO A 41 3.38 7.47 -15.92
N LEU A 42 2.95 6.24 -15.65
CA LEU A 42 3.82 5.07 -15.68
C LEU A 42 4.40 4.83 -17.09
N PHE A 43 3.58 4.97 -18.13
CA PHE A 43 4.01 4.86 -19.52
C PHE A 43 4.95 6.00 -19.91
N VAL A 44 4.67 7.23 -19.46
CA VAL A 44 5.56 8.38 -19.67
C VAL A 44 6.91 8.12 -19.02
N VAL A 45 6.96 7.71 -17.74
CA VAL A 45 8.22 7.40 -17.04
C VAL A 45 8.99 6.28 -17.75
N ALA A 46 8.31 5.23 -18.19
CA ALA A 46 8.94 4.12 -18.92
C ALA A 46 9.53 4.57 -20.26
N THR A 47 8.78 5.37 -21.04
CA THR A 47 9.29 5.89 -22.32
C THR A 47 10.42 6.88 -22.10
N GLU A 48 10.31 7.81 -21.15
CA GLU A 48 11.35 8.77 -20.78
C GLU A 48 12.66 8.08 -20.38
N ALA A 49 12.57 7.03 -19.56
CA ALA A 49 13.73 6.24 -19.13
C ALA A 49 14.45 5.54 -20.30
N LEU A 50 13.74 5.21 -21.37
CA LEU A 50 14.29 4.54 -22.55
C LEU A 50 14.60 5.49 -23.73
N LYS A 51 14.30 6.80 -23.61
CA LYS A 51 14.50 7.77 -24.71
C LYS A 51 15.94 7.86 -25.20
N GLN A 52 16.91 7.68 -24.31
CA GLN A 52 18.34 7.73 -24.64
C GLN A 52 18.88 6.37 -25.14
N GLY A 53 18.01 5.37 -25.30
CA GLY A 53 18.35 4.01 -25.72
C GLY A 53 18.59 3.06 -24.54
N VAL A 54 18.34 1.77 -24.79
CA VAL A 54 18.46 0.70 -23.78
C VAL A 54 19.92 0.56 -23.26
N GLY A 55 20.90 0.89 -24.10
CA GLY A 55 22.32 0.86 -23.70
C GLY A 55 22.65 1.86 -22.59
N VAL A 56 22.09 3.08 -22.64
CA VAL A 56 22.28 4.11 -21.60
C VAL A 56 21.56 3.71 -20.31
N PHE A 57 20.35 3.15 -20.42
CA PHE A 57 19.62 2.62 -19.26
C PHE A 57 20.43 1.53 -18.51
N VAL A 58 21.02 0.57 -19.24
CA VAL A 58 21.86 -0.48 -18.63
C VAL A 58 23.12 0.13 -18.03
N ALA A 59 23.74 1.11 -18.70
CA ALA A 59 24.92 1.81 -18.17
C ALA A 59 24.60 2.54 -16.85
N SER A 60 23.45 3.21 -16.75
CA SER A 60 23.01 3.88 -15.52
C SER A 60 22.75 2.91 -14.35
N ILE A 61 22.28 1.69 -14.63
CA ILE A 61 22.12 0.66 -13.59
C ILE A 61 23.48 0.12 -13.12
N LEU A 62 24.44 0.02 -14.03
CA LEU A 62 25.80 -0.46 -13.74
C LEU A 62 26.70 0.59 -13.09
N GLU A 63 26.22 1.82 -12.95
CA GLU A 63 26.96 2.89 -12.31
C GLU A 63 27.24 2.54 -10.83
N PRO A 64 28.46 2.79 -10.32
CA PRO A 64 28.85 2.38 -8.97
C PRO A 64 27.91 2.87 -7.87
N ASP A 65 27.38 4.08 -8.03
CA ASP A 65 26.44 4.69 -7.08
C ASP A 65 25.08 3.99 -7.13
N ALA A 66 24.58 3.66 -8.32
CA ALA A 66 23.32 2.94 -8.49
C ALA A 66 23.39 1.53 -7.87
N ILE A 67 24.50 0.82 -8.09
CA ILE A 67 24.74 -0.50 -7.49
C ILE A 67 24.84 -0.39 -5.96
N SER A 68 25.53 0.64 -5.45
CA SER A 68 25.68 0.85 -4.01
C SER A 68 24.34 1.15 -3.34
N ALA A 69 23.52 2.02 -3.96
CA ALA A 69 22.17 2.30 -3.52
C ALA A 69 21.30 1.03 -3.52
N LEU A 70 21.33 0.24 -4.61
CA LEU A 70 20.59 -1.01 -4.70
C LEU A 70 21.00 -2.02 -3.62
N LYS A 71 22.30 -2.18 -3.36
CA LYS A 71 22.80 -3.05 -2.29
C LYS A 71 22.31 -2.60 -0.91
N LEU A 72 22.34 -1.29 -0.64
CA LEU A 72 21.86 -0.74 0.63
C LEU A 72 20.36 -1.00 0.80
N THR A 73 19.55 -0.75 -0.23
CA THR A 73 18.11 -1.04 -0.22
C THR A 73 17.86 -2.53 -0.02
N LEU A 74 18.56 -3.41 -0.73
CA LEU A 74 18.39 -4.87 -0.61
C LEU A 74 18.75 -5.37 0.78
N LEU A 75 19.83 -4.87 1.37
CA LEU A 75 20.22 -5.21 2.74
C LEU A 75 19.15 -4.74 3.73
N ALA A 76 18.71 -3.48 3.60
CA ALA A 76 17.66 -2.92 4.46
C ALA A 76 16.36 -3.72 4.36
N VAL A 77 15.91 -4.05 3.16
CA VAL A 77 14.72 -4.89 2.91
C VAL A 77 14.92 -6.30 3.45
N GLY A 78 16.09 -6.89 3.24
CA GLY A 78 16.43 -8.23 3.71
C GLY A 78 16.38 -8.38 5.23
N ILE A 79 16.61 -7.30 5.98
CA ILE A 79 16.48 -7.30 7.44
C ILE A 79 15.07 -6.85 7.87
N ALA A 80 14.54 -5.78 7.29
CA ALA A 80 13.28 -5.18 7.70
C ALA A 80 12.08 -6.09 7.43
N VAL A 81 12.05 -6.79 6.28
CA VAL A 81 10.90 -7.63 5.91
C VAL A 81 10.73 -8.82 6.86
N PRO A 82 11.76 -9.64 7.16
CA PRO A 82 11.62 -10.73 8.12
C PRO A 82 11.24 -10.26 9.52
N LEU A 83 11.83 -9.15 10.00
CA LEU A 83 11.47 -8.59 11.30
C LEU A 83 10.01 -8.14 11.33
N ASN A 84 9.56 -7.39 10.31
CA ASN A 84 8.17 -6.98 10.18
C ASN A 84 7.21 -8.17 10.07
N LEU A 85 7.62 -9.25 9.39
CA LEU A 85 6.84 -10.48 9.31
C LEU A 85 6.67 -11.10 10.70
N VAL A 86 7.77 -11.32 11.43
CA VAL A 86 7.73 -11.99 12.75
C VAL A 86 6.93 -11.16 13.75
N PHE A 87 7.24 -9.88 13.91
CA PHE A 87 6.56 -9.02 14.87
C PHE A 87 5.13 -8.69 14.44
N GLY A 88 4.91 -8.43 13.15
CA GLY A 88 3.59 -8.13 12.60
C GLY A 88 2.62 -9.31 12.72
N VAL A 89 3.07 -10.52 12.38
CA VAL A 89 2.25 -11.73 12.52
C VAL A 89 2.00 -12.04 14.01
N ALA A 90 3.01 -11.91 14.87
CA ALA A 90 2.83 -12.10 16.31
C ALA A 90 1.80 -11.13 16.90
N ALA A 91 1.87 -9.85 16.53
CA ALA A 91 0.92 -8.83 16.96
C ALA A 91 -0.50 -9.09 16.41
N ALA A 92 -0.63 -9.40 15.11
CA ALA A 92 -1.90 -9.74 14.49
C ALA A 92 -2.53 -10.99 15.12
N TRP A 93 -1.72 -11.99 15.44
CA TRP A 93 -2.17 -13.20 16.14
C TRP A 93 -2.68 -12.89 17.55
N CYS A 94 -1.96 -12.04 18.28
CA CYS A 94 -2.34 -11.60 19.62
C CYS A 94 -3.70 -10.87 19.60
N VAL A 95 -3.88 -9.92 18.68
CA VAL A 95 -5.11 -9.11 18.57
C VAL A 95 -6.29 -9.94 18.06
N SER A 96 -6.08 -10.86 17.12
CA SER A 96 -7.18 -11.64 16.53
C SER A 96 -7.69 -12.76 17.44
N LYS A 97 -6.80 -13.44 18.19
CA LYS A 97 -7.16 -14.65 18.94
C LYS A 97 -7.46 -14.40 20.42
N TYR A 98 -6.94 -13.32 21.02
CA TYR A 98 -7.11 -13.02 22.44
C TYR A 98 -7.91 -11.74 22.69
N GLU A 99 -8.73 -11.75 23.74
CA GLU A 99 -9.48 -10.61 24.26
C GLU A 99 -8.84 -10.18 25.59
N PHE A 100 -8.05 -9.10 25.57
CA PHE A 100 -7.37 -8.55 26.76
C PHE A 100 -7.67 -7.06 26.94
N ARG A 101 -7.70 -6.58 28.19
CA ARG A 101 -8.09 -5.19 28.52
C ARG A 101 -7.25 -4.11 27.82
N GLY A 102 -6.00 -4.41 27.47
CA GLY A 102 -5.08 -3.50 26.76
C GLY A 102 -5.12 -3.58 25.22
N LYS A 103 -6.02 -4.37 24.64
CA LYS A 103 -6.06 -4.65 23.19
C LYS A 103 -6.22 -3.39 22.34
N SER A 104 -7.09 -2.47 22.76
CA SER A 104 -7.30 -1.20 22.04
C SER A 104 -6.03 -0.36 21.99
N LEU A 105 -5.24 -0.30 23.06
CA LEU A 105 -4.00 0.47 23.10
C LEU A 105 -2.97 -0.11 22.12
N LEU A 106 -2.85 -1.44 22.08
CA LEU A 106 -1.93 -2.11 21.15
C LEU A 106 -2.31 -1.86 19.68
N VAL A 107 -3.59 -1.94 19.33
CA VAL A 107 -4.08 -1.65 17.97
C VAL A 107 -3.78 -0.19 17.60
N THR A 108 -4.06 0.75 18.51
CA THR A 108 -3.74 2.17 18.27
C THR A 108 -2.25 2.41 18.06
N LEU A 109 -1.37 1.76 18.84
CA LEU A 109 0.08 1.86 18.64
C LEU A 109 0.54 1.31 17.29
N ILE A 110 -0.10 0.25 16.78
CA ILE A 110 0.18 -0.33 15.47
C ILE A 110 -0.30 0.60 14.34
N ASP A 111 -1.44 1.27 14.51
CA ASP A 111 -2.03 2.14 13.49
C ASP A 111 -1.43 3.57 13.48
N LEU A 112 -0.86 3.99 14.62
CA LEU A 112 -0.24 5.31 14.81
C LEU A 112 0.77 5.69 13.70
N PRO A 113 1.78 4.87 13.36
CA PRO A 113 2.75 5.24 12.33
C PRO A 113 2.11 5.50 10.95
N PHE A 114 1.00 4.83 10.62
CA PHE A 114 0.28 5.05 9.36
C PHE A 114 -0.52 6.36 9.36
N SER A 115 -0.84 6.88 10.53
CA SER A 115 -1.53 8.16 10.69
C SER A 115 -0.55 9.35 10.68
N VAL A 116 0.74 9.11 10.86
CA VAL A 116 1.79 10.14 10.90
C VAL A 116 2.34 10.37 9.49
N SER A 117 2.53 11.64 9.12
CA SER A 117 3.16 11.99 7.84
C SER A 117 4.58 11.42 7.74
N PRO A 118 4.99 10.85 6.58
CA PRO A 118 6.35 10.33 6.39
C PRO A 118 7.44 11.36 6.71
N VAL A 119 7.18 12.64 6.46
CA VAL A 119 8.12 13.73 6.76
C VAL A 119 8.35 13.87 8.27
N ILE A 120 7.29 13.74 9.08
CA ILE A 120 7.37 13.82 10.54
C ILE A 120 8.10 12.58 11.08
N ALA A 121 7.81 11.40 10.53
CA ALA A 121 8.52 10.17 10.91
C ALA A 121 10.03 10.32 10.69
N GLY A 122 10.45 10.90 9.56
CA GLY A 122 11.87 11.21 9.30
C GLY A 122 12.45 12.20 10.30
N LEU A 123 11.72 13.28 10.63
CA LEU A 123 12.14 14.26 11.63
C LEU A 123 12.33 13.63 13.01
N ILE A 124 11.46 12.73 13.44
CA ILE A 124 11.59 12.02 14.72
C ILE A 124 12.90 11.24 14.78
N TYR A 125 13.29 10.54 13.71
CA TYR A 125 14.57 9.84 13.65
C TYR A 125 15.76 10.81 13.76
N VAL A 126 15.72 11.94 13.06
CA VAL A 126 16.76 12.98 13.17
C VAL A 126 16.81 13.59 14.57
N LEU A 127 15.67 13.80 15.23
CA LEU A 127 15.62 14.35 16.58
C LEU A 127 16.06 13.34 17.65
N LEU A 128 15.82 12.05 17.45
CA LEU A 128 16.24 11.02 18.40
C LEU A 128 17.70 10.62 18.24
N PHE A 129 18.17 10.50 16.99
CA PHE A 129 19.50 9.97 16.65
C PHE A 129 20.45 11.00 16.01
N GLY A 130 20.04 12.25 15.85
CA GLY A 130 20.91 13.35 15.42
C GLY A 130 21.74 13.90 16.58
N ALA A 131 22.72 14.77 16.28
CA ALA A 131 23.77 15.23 17.22
C ALA A 131 23.31 16.09 18.43
N GLN A 132 22.01 16.26 18.62
CA GLN A 132 21.39 16.95 19.76
C GLN A 132 20.24 16.10 20.34
N GLY A 133 20.25 14.79 20.05
CA GLY A 133 19.14 13.89 20.31
C GLY A 133 19.32 13.10 21.59
N TYR A 134 18.24 12.51 22.11
CA TYR A 134 18.29 11.70 23.32
C TYR A 134 19.17 10.44 23.18
N PHE A 135 19.38 9.96 21.95
CA PHE A 135 20.22 8.80 21.63
C PHE A 135 21.41 9.17 20.73
N GLY A 136 21.76 10.47 20.62
CA GLY A 136 22.81 11.03 19.76
C GLY A 136 23.51 12.24 20.35
#